data_AF-A0A965ME62-F1
#
_entry.id   AF-A0A965ME62-F1
#
_cell.length_a   1.000
_cell.length_b   1.000
_cell.length_c   1.000
_cell.angle_alpha   90.00
_cell.angle_beta   90.00
_cell.angle_gamma   90.00
#
_symmetry.space_group_name_H-M   'P 1'
#
loop_
_entity.id
_entity.type
_entity.pdbx_description
1 polymer ?
#
loop_
_entity_poly.entity_id
_entity_poly.type
_entity_poly.pdbx_seq_one_letter_code
_entity_poly.pdbx_strand_id
1 'polypeptide(L)' 'NDDGLRYGDEFVKHKILDAIGDLYLLGRPLIGSFSAHKSGHALNNGLLRELMHQRDRWESVAYEGLPQDPRPGFLHPAFA' A
#
# COMPACT_ATOMS: atom_id res chain seq x y z
N ASN A 1 -25.92 -8.58 -8.06
CA ASN A 1 -26.03 -7.11 -8.03
C ASN A 1 -26.78 -6.73 -9.29
N ASP A 2 -28.04 -6.36 -9.16
CA ASP A 2 -28.93 -6.18 -10.32
C ASP A 2 -28.51 -4.97 -11.18
N ASP A 3 -27.81 -4.00 -10.58
CA ASP A 3 -27.20 -2.84 -11.24
C ASP A 3 -25.82 -3.11 -11.88
N GLY A 4 -25.32 -4.35 -11.79
CA GLY A 4 -24.02 -4.75 -12.35
C GLY A 4 -22.80 -4.29 -11.53
N LEU A 5 -21.66 -4.16 -12.22
CA LEU A 5 -20.36 -3.76 -11.65
C LEU A 5 -20.17 -2.24 -11.73
N ARG A 6 -19.45 -1.67 -10.78
CA ARG A 6 -19.03 -0.26 -10.81
C ARG A 6 -17.99 0.02 -11.89
N TYR A 7 -17.16 -1.00 -12.17
CA TYR A 7 -16.11 -0.95 -13.19
C TYR A 7 -16.02 -2.30 -13.91
N GLY A 8 -15.65 -2.30 -15.19
CA GLY A 8 -15.44 -3.56 -15.94
C GLY A 8 -14.33 -4.44 -15.37
N ASP A 9 -13.41 -3.85 -14.60
CA ASP A 9 -12.27 -4.49 -13.94
C ASP A 9 -12.38 -4.49 -12.39
N GLU A 10 -13.60 -4.37 -11.85
CA GLU A 10 -13.84 -4.20 -10.41
C GLU A 10 -13.21 -5.32 -9.56
N PHE A 11 -13.21 -6.57 -10.03
CA PHE A 11 -12.63 -7.69 -9.29
C PHE A 11 -11.11 -7.53 -9.07
N VAL A 12 -10.35 -7.11 -10.09
CA VAL A 12 -8.90 -6.92 -9.95
C VAL A 12 -8.61 -5.64 -9.16
N LYS A 13 -9.41 -4.58 -9.32
CA LYS A 13 -9.30 -3.38 -8.49
C LYS A 13 -9.54 -3.68 -7.01
N HIS A 14 -10.48 -4.56 -6.69
CA HIS A 14 -10.69 -5.01 -5.32
C HIS A 14 -9.48 -5.77 -4.78
N LYS A 15 -8.81 -6.60 -5.60
CA LYS A 15 -7.55 -7.25 -5.19
C LYS A 15 -6.41 -6.26 -4.94
N ILE A 16 -6.35 -5.18 -5.70
CA ILE A 16 -5.41 -4.07 -5.44
C ILE A 16 -5.77 -3.37 -4.12
N LEU A 17 -7.06 -3.12 -3.87
CA LEU A 17 -7.55 -2.52 -2.63
C LEU A 17 -7.23 -3.40 -1.40
N ASP A 18 -7.48 -4.71 -1.50
CA ASP A 18 -7.10 -5.71 -0.49
C ASP A 18 -5.60 -5.64 -0.20
N ALA A 19 -4.77 -5.63 -1.24
CA ALA A 19 -3.32 -5.57 -1.10
C ALA A 19 -2.86 -4.26 -0.44
N ILE A 20 -3.46 -3.11 -0.76
CA ILE A 20 -3.17 -1.84 -0.07
C ILE A 20 -3.46 -1.98 1.43
N GLY A 21 -4.61 -2.56 1.79
CA GLY A 21 -4.98 -2.81 3.18
C GLY A 21 -4.01 -3.75 3.90
N ASP A 22 -3.65 -4.87 3.27
CA ASP A 22 -2.70 -5.85 3.82
C ASP A 22 -1.32 -5.22 4.03
N LEU A 23 -0.81 -4.46 3.04
CA LEU A 23 0.50 -3.80 3.12
C LEU A 23 0.56 -2.75 4.23
N TYR A 24 -0.57 -2.10 4.53
CA TYR A 24 -0.65 -1.11 5.60
C TYR A 24 -0.52 -1.71 7.01
N LEU A 25 -0.59 -3.04 7.15
CA LEU A 25 -0.28 -3.74 8.41
C LEU A 25 1.18 -3.56 8.85
N LEU A 26 2.07 -3.03 7.99
CA LEU A 26 3.39 -2.53 8.38
C LEU A 26 3.31 -1.37 9.40
N GLY A 27 2.16 -0.71 9.52
CA GLY A 27 1.92 0.40 10.43
C GLY A 27 2.48 1.75 9.95
N ARG A 28 3.02 1.80 8.72
CA ARG A 28 3.55 3.02 8.07
C ARG A 28 3.26 2.97 6.57
N PRO A 29 3.10 4.13 5.90
CA PRO A 29 3.06 4.17 4.44
C PRO A 29 4.34 3.57 3.83
N LEU A 30 4.17 2.78 2.78
CA LEU A 30 5.28 2.19 2.03
C LEU A 30 5.68 3.11 0.88
N ILE A 31 6.98 3.40 0.76
CA ILE A 31 7.57 3.98 -0.45
C ILE A 31 8.27 2.85 -1.19
N GLY A 32 7.71 2.42 -2.32
CA GLY A 32 8.23 1.30 -3.10
C GLY A 32 7.26 0.84 -4.18
N SER A 33 7.61 -0.24 -4.88
CA SER A 33 6.76 -0.90 -5.84
C SER A 33 6.30 -2.26 -5.31
N PHE A 34 5.02 -2.56 -5.49
CA PHE A 34 4.44 -3.85 -5.16
C PHE A 34 3.97 -4.55 -6.44
N SER A 35 4.31 -5.83 -6.58
CA SER A 35 3.88 -6.66 -7.70
C SER A 35 3.43 -8.01 -7.17
N ALA A 36 2.26 -8.45 -7.61
CA ALA A 36 1.64 -9.68 -7.14
C ALA A 36 1.01 -10.44 -8.31
N HIS A 37 1.25 -11.75 -8.34
CA HIS A 37 0.61 -12.66 -9.28
C HIS A 37 -0.26 -13.64 -8.52
N LYS A 38 -1.58 -13.54 -8.66
CA LYS A 38 -2.57 -14.39 -7.97
C LYS A 38 -2.38 -14.41 -6.44
N SER A 39 -1.92 -13.31 -5.87
CA SER A 39 -1.72 -13.18 -4.41
C SER A 39 -3.04 -13.06 -3.66
N GLY A 40 -3.02 -13.44 -2.39
CA GLY A 40 -4.07 -13.19 -1.41
C GLY A 40 -3.46 -12.84 -0.05
N HIS A 41 -4.30 -12.66 0.96
CA HIS A 41 -3.89 -12.13 2.28
C HIS A 41 -2.72 -12.88 2.93
N ALA A 42 -2.72 -14.22 2.85
CA ALA A 42 -1.65 -15.03 3.43
C ALA A 42 -0.28 -14.74 2.80
N LEU A 43 -0.23 -14.63 1.46
CA LEU A 43 1.02 -14.34 0.75
C LEU A 43 1.47 -12.89 0.97
N ASN A 44 0.54 -11.94 1.00
CA ASN A 44 0.83 -10.54 1.33
C ASN A 44 1.41 -10.42 2.75
N ASN A 45 0.81 -11.08 3.75
CA ASN A 45 1.34 -11.09 5.12
C ASN A 45 2.71 -11.78 5.23
N GLY A 46 2.91 -12.89 4.49
CA GLY A 46 4.20 -13.55 4.41
C GLY A 46 5.31 -12.62 3.88
N LEU A 47 5.02 -11.88 2.80
CA LEU A 47 5.93 -10.87 2.26
C LEU A 47 6.29 -9.82 3.32
N LEU A 48 5.30 -9.30 4.06
CA LEU A 48 5.56 -8.30 5.09
C LEU A 48 6.44 -8.83 6.22
N ARG A 49 6.21 -10.07 6.66
CA ARG A 49 7.03 -10.72 7.70
C ARG A 49 8.48 -10.85 7.23
N GLU A 50 8.68 -11.26 5.97
CA GLU A 50 10.02 -11.40 5.39
C GLU A 50 10.71 -10.04 5.26
N LEU A 51 10.00 -9.00 4.80
CA LEU A 51 10.52 -7.64 4.73
C LEU A 51 10.97 -7.13 6.11
N MET A 52 10.18 -7.37 7.16
CA MET A 52 10.52 -6.96 8.53
C MET A 52 11.69 -7.77 9.12
N HIS A 53 11.89 -9.00 8.65
CA HIS A 53 13.05 -9.82 9.02
C HIS A 53 14.34 -9.30 8.36
N GLN A 54 14.28 -8.91 7.07
CA GLN A 54 15.43 -8.40 6.32
C GLN A 54 15.63 -6.88 6.51
N ARG A 55 16.13 -6.49 7.69
CA ARG A 55 16.32 -5.08 8.09
C ARG A 55 17.29 -4.27 7.21
N ASP A 56 18.14 -4.94 6.44
CA ASP A 56 19.06 -4.33 5.47
C ASP A 56 18.39 -3.97 4.13
N ARG A 57 17.13 -4.40 3.92
CA ARG A 57 16.40 -4.22 2.65
C ARG A 57 15.41 -3.06 2.66
N TRP A 58 15.31 -2.34 3.77
CA TRP A 58 14.46 -1.17 3.91
C TRP A 58 15.05 -0.19 4.90
N GLU A 59 14.60 1.06 4.82
CA GLU A 59 14.94 2.10 5.76
C GLU A 59 13.70 2.88 6.18
N SER A 60 13.72 3.44 7.39
CA SER A 60 12.71 4.41 7.81
C SER A 60 13.15 5.80 7.40
N VAL A 61 12.34 6.43 6.55
CA VAL A 61 12.53 7.83 6.16
C VAL A 61 11.51 8.71 6.86
N ALA A 62 11.95 9.88 7.29
CA ALA A 62 11.11 10.96 7.77
C ALA A 62 11.42 12.20 6.94
N TYR A 63 10.39 12.99 6.69
CA TYR A 63 10.48 14.22 5.90
C TYR A 63 10.03 15.38 6.78
N GLU A 64 10.78 16.47 6.76
CA GLU A 64 10.59 17.58 7.71
C GLU A 64 9.51 18.57 7.28
N GLY A 65 8.99 18.46 6.07
CA GLY A 65 7.97 19.38 5.59
C GLY A 65 8.47 20.38 4.57
N LEU A 66 9.74 20.30 4.16
CA LEU A 66 10.37 21.31 3.34
C LEU A 66 9.87 21.22 1.88
N PRO A 67 9.82 22.34 1.14
CA PRO A 67 9.35 22.36 -0.24
C PRO A 67 10.08 21.41 -1.18
N GLN A 68 11.35 21.12 -0.90
CA GLN A 68 12.22 20.24 -1.69
C GLN A 68 12.13 18.75 -1.31
N ASP A 69 11.37 18.40 -0.26
CA ASP A 69 11.26 17.01 0.18
C ASP A 69 10.53 16.18 -0.91
N PRO A 70 11.09 15.06 -1.39
CA PRO A 70 10.47 14.21 -2.40
C PRO A 70 9.36 13.32 -1.80
N ARG A 71 8.50 13.90 -0.96
CA ARG A 71 7.41 13.19 -0.29
C ARG A 71 6.33 12.77 -1.29
N PRO A 72 5.75 11.58 -1.12
CA PRO A 72 4.48 11.26 -1.75
C PRO A 72 3.42 12.31 -1.37
N GLY A 73 2.65 12.77 -2.36
CA GLY A 73 1.55 13.69 -2.12
C GLY A 73 0.45 13.00 -1.34
N PHE A 74 0.15 13.48 -0.13
CA PHE A 74 -1.04 13.11 0.61
C PHE A 74 -2.07 14.23 0.46
N LEU A 75 -3.34 13.86 0.31
CA LEU A 75 -4.40 14.86 0.41
C LEU A 75 -4.30 15.52 1.77
N HIS A 76 -4.30 16.86 1.78
CA HIS A 76 -4.31 17.58 3.02
C HIS A 76 -5.57 17.14 3.77
N PRO A 77 -5.46 16.74 5.06
CA PRO A 77 -6.64 16.51 5.86
C PRO A 77 -7.55 17.72 5.70
N ALA A 78 -8.80 17.47 5.29
CA ALA A 78 -9.83 18.48 5.26
C ALA A 78 -10.15 18.83 6.71
N PHE A 79 -9.28 19.63 7.33
CA PHE A 79 -9.60 20.28 8.58
C PHE A 79 -10.57 21.41 8.23
N ALA A 80 -11.82 21.22 8.65
CA ALA A 80 -12.75 22.31 8.89
C ALA A 80 -12.33 23.07 10.16
#